data_AF-A0A7J0EDL1-F1
#
_entry.id   AF-A0A7J0EDL1-F1
#
_cell.length_a   1.000
_cell.length_b   1.000
_cell.length_c   1.000
_cell.angle_alpha   90.00
_cell.angle_beta   90.00
_cell.angle_gamma   90.00
#
_symmetry.space_group_name_H-M   'P 1'
#
loop_
_entity.id
_entity.type
_entity.pdbx_description
1 polymer ?
#
loop_
_entity_poly.entity_id
_entity_poly.type
_entity_poly.pdbx_seq_one_letter_code
_entity_poly.pdbx_strand_id
1 'polypeptide(L)'
;MASPPPLTPPQIIRSVTSVLTSNNASLSSLTPFIPHLTPPLILSILSSKTLASRPTTLLSFFKWAQNHIPNLNHNPSQAFRPLLSLLTSLLSHYNFVDAKSLLIKFLAIDTRRDLHRLLLHPANSLPRHFSKARVLLDTAIGAYVQLGRPHLAVEIFKAMKRLQLRPNLLTCNTLLNSLVKYPCSNPVLICRELF
;
A
#
# COMPACT_ATOMS: atom_id res chain seq x y z
N MET A 1 -4.97 41.19 -19.82
CA MET A 1 -5.72 39.94 -19.58
C MET A 1 -5.10 39.27 -18.37
N ALA A 2 -5.78 39.30 -17.22
CA ALA A 2 -5.27 38.70 -15.99
C ALA A 2 -5.34 37.17 -16.11
N SER A 3 -4.20 36.50 -15.96
CA SER A 3 -4.13 35.05 -15.79
C SER A 3 -5.02 34.64 -14.60
N PRO A 4 -5.79 33.54 -14.70
CA PRO A 4 -6.56 33.06 -13.56
C PRO A 4 -5.62 32.80 -12.37
N PRO A 5 -6.04 33.09 -11.14
CA PRO A 5 -5.20 32.90 -9.97
C PRO A 5 -4.75 31.43 -9.89
N PRO A 6 -3.50 31.17 -9.46
CA PRO A 6 -3.01 29.80 -9.33
C PRO A 6 -3.94 29.03 -8.38
N LEU A 7 -4.45 27.89 -8.86
CA LEU A 7 -5.35 27.02 -8.08
C LEU A 7 -4.67 26.61 -6.77
N THR A 8 -5.35 26.84 -5.65
CA THR A 8 -4.85 26.45 -4.34
C THR A 8 -4.94 24.93 -4.14
N PRO A 9 -4.05 24.29 -3.36
CA PRO A 9 -4.10 22.86 -3.07
C PRO A 9 -5.49 22.30 -2.68
N PRO A 10 -6.30 22.95 -1.81
CA PRO A 10 -7.64 22.46 -1.50
C PRO A 10 -8.62 22.54 -2.67
N GLN A 11 -8.49 23.53 -3.55
CA GLN A 11 -9.32 23.62 -4.77
C GLN A 11 -8.99 22.49 -5.73
N ILE A 12 -7.69 22.16 -5.89
CA ILE A 12 -7.25 21.03 -6.72
C ILE A 12 -7.82 19.71 -6.19
N ILE A 13 -7.70 19.45 -4.88
CA ILE A 13 -8.26 18.24 -4.27
C ILE A 13 -9.76 18.14 -4.54
N ARG A 14 -10.49 19.25 -4.38
CA ARG A 14 -11.95 19.28 -4.55
C ARG A 14 -12.36 19.02 -6.01
N SER A 15 -11.66 19.62 -6.97
CA SER A 15 -11.88 19.41 -8.41
C SER A 15 -11.52 18.00 -8.86
N VAL A 16 -10.37 17.47 -8.45
CA VAL A 16 -9.98 16.08 -8.76
C VAL A 16 -10.98 15.11 -8.14
N THR A 17 -11.39 15.35 -6.90
CA THR A 17 -12.37 14.50 -6.22
C THR A 17 -13.73 14.52 -6.92
N SER A 18 -14.21 15.68 -7.37
CA SER A 18 -15.49 15.76 -8.07
C SER A 18 -15.47 15.00 -9.40
N VAL A 19 -14.37 15.11 -10.15
CA VAL A 19 -14.12 14.33 -11.37
C VAL A 19 -14.14 12.84 -11.07
N LEU A 20 -13.42 12.39 -10.04
CA LEU A 20 -13.36 10.97 -9.66
C LEU A 20 -14.69 10.41 -9.14
N THR A 21 -15.58 11.26 -8.62
CA THR A 21 -16.93 10.86 -8.18
C THR A 21 -17.99 10.88 -9.28
N SER A 22 -17.71 11.48 -10.43
CA SER A 22 -18.67 11.58 -11.53
C SER A 22 -18.93 10.22 -12.20
N ASN A 23 -20.17 9.97 -12.64
CA ASN A 23 -20.54 8.71 -13.31
C ASN A 23 -19.81 8.48 -14.64
N ASN A 24 -19.36 9.55 -15.32
CA ASN A 24 -18.60 9.50 -16.57
C ASN A 24 -17.13 9.91 -16.36
N ALA A 25 -16.54 9.56 -15.21
CA ALA A 25 -15.16 9.92 -14.87
C ALA A 25 -14.15 9.40 -15.91
N SER A 26 -13.72 10.27 -16.83
CA SER A 26 -12.57 9.99 -17.70
C SER A 26 -11.30 10.50 -17.02
N LEU A 27 -10.32 9.62 -16.81
CA LEU A 27 -9.03 9.99 -16.21
C LEU A 27 -8.25 10.99 -17.11
N SER A 28 -8.60 11.10 -18.39
CA SER A 28 -8.06 12.10 -19.31
C SER A 28 -8.41 13.55 -18.89
N SER A 29 -9.54 13.77 -18.22
CA SER A 29 -9.90 15.08 -17.68
C SER A 29 -8.99 15.54 -16.53
N LEU A 30 -8.17 14.64 -15.97
CA LEU A 30 -7.19 14.96 -14.93
C LEU A 30 -5.85 15.46 -15.48
N THR A 31 -5.64 15.39 -16.80
CA THR A 31 -4.39 15.81 -17.45
C THR A 31 -3.96 17.26 -17.14
N PRO A 32 -4.86 18.26 -17.02
CA PRO A 32 -4.47 19.63 -16.68
C PRO A 32 -3.90 19.75 -15.26
N PHE A 33 -4.21 18.80 -14.36
CA PHE A 33 -3.75 18.84 -12.97
C PHE A 33 -2.39 18.17 -12.77
N ILE A 34 -1.87 17.43 -13.75
CA ILE A 34 -0.57 16.74 -13.70
C ILE A 34 0.57 17.60 -13.10
N PRO A 35 0.84 18.84 -13.54
CA PRO A 35 1.95 19.63 -13.02
C PRO A 35 1.80 19.99 -11.53
N HIS A 36 0.59 19.92 -10.99
CA HIS A 36 0.29 20.25 -9.60
C HIS A 36 0.14 19.03 -8.69
N LEU A 37 0.09 17.81 -9.24
CA LEU A 37 -0.09 16.58 -8.47
C LEU A 37 1.23 16.16 -7.79
N THR A 38 1.45 16.68 -6.59
CA THR A 38 2.57 16.28 -5.73
C THR A 38 2.22 15.08 -4.85
N PRO A 39 3.19 14.29 -4.35
CA PRO A 39 2.90 13.14 -3.48
C PRO A 39 2.02 13.47 -2.24
N PRO A 40 2.18 14.61 -1.55
CA PRO A 40 1.28 15.01 -0.47
C PRO A 40 -0.17 15.25 -0.92
N LEU A 41 -0.36 15.83 -2.12
CA LEU A 41 -1.68 16.03 -2.69
C LEU A 41 -2.35 14.70 -3.07
N ILE A 42 -1.58 13.79 -3.66
CA ILE A 42 -2.05 12.43 -3.97
C ILE A 42 -2.45 11.70 -2.68
N LEU A 43 -1.63 11.77 -1.63
CA LEU A 43 -1.98 11.21 -0.33
C LEU A 43 -3.29 11.80 0.20
N SER A 44 -3.48 13.12 0.08
CA SER A 44 -4.70 13.80 0.53
C SER A 44 -5.94 13.35 -0.26
N ILE A 45 -5.81 13.17 -1.58
CA ILE A 45 -6.89 12.65 -2.45
C ILE A 45 -7.22 11.20 -2.08
N LEU A 46 -6.20 10.34 -1.94
CA LEU A 46 -6.39 8.93 -1.57
C LEU A 46 -6.94 8.74 -0.16
N SER A 47 -6.69 9.69 0.74
CA SER A 47 -7.22 9.71 2.10
C SER A 47 -8.59 10.41 2.21
N SER A 48 -9.15 10.89 1.09
CA SER A 48 -10.41 11.63 1.11
C SER A 48 -11.58 10.74 1.54
N LYS A 49 -12.40 11.26 2.46
CA LYS A 49 -13.60 10.56 2.97
C LYS A 49 -14.60 10.23 1.87
N THR A 50 -14.70 11.08 0.83
CA THR A 50 -15.65 10.89 -0.27
C THR A 50 -15.27 9.71 -1.18
N LEU A 51 -13.98 9.41 -1.29
CA LEU A 51 -13.46 8.33 -2.14
C LEU A 51 -13.20 7.04 -1.34
N ALA A 52 -13.30 7.08 0.00
CA ALA A 52 -13.05 5.93 0.87
C ALA A 52 -13.97 4.73 0.58
N SER A 53 -15.15 4.94 -0.02
CA SER A 53 -16.08 3.88 -0.44
C SER A 53 -15.84 3.37 -1.87
N ARG A 54 -14.86 3.93 -2.61
CA ARG A 54 -14.61 3.63 -4.03
C ARG A 54 -13.17 3.15 -4.27
N PRO A 55 -12.80 1.96 -3.75
CA PRO A 55 -11.43 1.45 -3.80
C PRO A 55 -10.90 1.23 -5.22
N THR A 56 -11.75 0.84 -6.17
CA THR A 56 -11.37 0.64 -7.58
C THR A 56 -11.07 1.95 -8.29
N THR A 57 -11.82 3.02 -8.00
CA THR A 57 -11.55 4.37 -8.50
C THR A 57 -10.23 4.92 -7.93
N LEU A 58 -9.98 4.70 -6.65
CA LEU A 58 -8.70 5.08 -6.03
C LEU A 58 -7.51 4.34 -6.67
N LEU A 59 -7.69 3.05 -6.97
CA LEU A 59 -6.67 2.24 -7.64
C LEU A 59 -6.42 2.72 -9.07
N SER A 60 -7.47 3.01 -9.85
CA SER A 60 -7.32 3.50 -11.22
C SER A 60 -6.66 4.88 -11.26
N PHE A 61 -7.05 5.79 -10.36
CA PHE A 61 -6.39 7.07 -10.17
C PHE A 61 -4.91 6.91 -9.81
N PHE A 62 -4.58 6.02 -8.87
CA PHE A 62 -3.18 5.81 -8.49
C PHE A 62 -2.34 5.24 -9.63
N LYS A 63 -2.86 4.24 -10.38
CA LYS A 63 -2.18 3.69 -11.57
C LYS A 63 -1.97 4.76 -12.64
N TRP A 64 -2.98 5.60 -12.87
CA TRP A 64 -2.87 6.74 -13.79
C TRP A 64 -1.81 7.75 -13.32
N ALA A 65 -1.81 8.10 -12.03
CA ALA A 65 -0.79 8.99 -11.46
C ALA A 65 0.63 8.41 -11.61
N GLN A 66 0.81 7.10 -11.42
CA GLN A 66 2.11 6.44 -11.64
C GLN A 66 2.62 6.56 -13.08
N ASN A 67 1.72 6.59 -14.08
CA ASN A 67 2.11 6.68 -15.49
C ASN A 67 2.50 8.09 -15.90
N HIS A 68 1.97 9.11 -15.23
CA HIS A 68 2.20 10.52 -15.60
C HIS A 68 3.18 11.24 -14.66
N ILE A 69 3.45 10.69 -13.47
CA ILE A 69 4.29 11.33 -12.45
C ILE A 69 5.52 10.44 -12.19
N PRO A 70 6.67 10.72 -12.83
CA PRO A 70 7.84 9.85 -12.80
C PRO A 70 8.35 9.58 -11.37
N ASN A 71 8.25 10.58 -10.48
CA ASN A 71 8.71 10.46 -9.09
C ASN A 71 8.01 9.35 -8.29
N LEU A 72 6.77 8.97 -8.65
CA LEU A 72 6.03 7.90 -7.96
C LEU A 72 6.56 6.50 -8.29
N ASN A 73 7.23 6.33 -9.43
CA ASN A 73 7.87 5.07 -9.82
C ASN A 73 9.36 5.06 -9.49
N HIS A 74 10.07 6.17 -9.72
CA HIS A 74 11.53 6.22 -9.55
C HIS A 74 11.98 6.45 -8.11
N ASN A 75 11.15 7.10 -7.28
CA ASN A 75 11.43 7.29 -5.86
C ASN A 75 10.34 6.64 -4.99
N PRO A 76 10.40 5.30 -4.80
CA PRO A 76 9.35 4.56 -4.12
C PRO A 76 9.11 5.03 -2.68
N SER A 77 10.11 5.65 -2.03
CA SER A 77 9.98 6.24 -0.69
C SER A 77 8.84 7.28 -0.60
N GLN A 78 8.65 8.09 -1.64
CA GLN A 78 7.59 9.10 -1.68
C GLN A 78 6.21 8.48 -1.99
N ALA A 79 6.20 7.33 -2.66
CA ALA A 79 4.98 6.62 -3.02
C ALA A 79 4.46 5.70 -1.90
N PHE A 80 5.27 5.36 -0.89
CA PHE A 80 4.86 4.43 0.18
C PHE A 80 3.69 4.96 1.02
N ARG A 81 3.64 6.25 1.37
CA ARG A 81 2.49 6.77 2.13
C ARG A 81 1.18 6.73 1.31
N PRO A 82 1.13 7.25 0.07
CA PRO A 82 0.00 7.05 -0.84
C PRO A 82 -0.40 5.59 -1.00
N LEU A 83 0.60 4.72 -1.20
CA LEU A 83 0.45 3.27 -1.29
C LEU A 83 -0.25 2.68 -0.06
N LEU A 84 0.26 2.97 1.15
CA LEU A 84 -0.34 2.46 2.39
C LEU A 84 -1.78 2.96 2.56
N SER A 85 -2.06 4.23 2.23
CA SER A 85 -3.44 4.74 2.21
C SER A 85 -4.33 3.93 1.26
N LEU A 86 -3.88 3.70 0.02
CA LEU A 86 -4.62 2.92 -0.97
C LEU A 86 -4.83 1.48 -0.52
N LEU A 87 -3.79 0.81 -0.02
CA LEU A 87 -3.87 -0.56 0.48
C LEU A 87 -4.87 -0.67 1.61
N THR A 88 -4.89 0.29 2.54
CA THR A 88 -5.86 0.26 3.63
C THR A 88 -7.29 0.42 3.14
N SER A 89 -7.51 1.19 2.07
CA SER A 89 -8.81 1.26 1.39
C SER A 89 -9.16 -0.07 0.71
N LEU A 90 -8.26 -0.64 -0.10
CA LEU A 90 -8.49 -1.90 -0.82
C LEU A 90 -8.81 -3.06 0.13
N LEU A 91 -8.04 -3.19 1.21
CA LEU A 91 -8.22 -4.24 2.21
C LEU A 91 -9.49 -4.05 3.05
N SER A 92 -9.92 -2.80 3.27
CA SER A 92 -11.20 -2.53 3.97
C SER A 92 -12.42 -2.95 3.12
N HIS A 93 -12.25 -3.07 1.81
CA HIS A 93 -13.29 -3.48 0.86
C HIS A 93 -13.03 -4.86 0.25
N TYR A 94 -12.28 -5.72 0.96
CA TYR A 94 -12.00 -7.10 0.59
C TYR A 94 -11.32 -7.29 -0.78
N ASN A 95 -10.71 -6.24 -1.34
CA ASN A 95 -9.98 -6.32 -2.61
C ASN A 95 -8.53 -6.79 -2.39
N PHE A 96 -8.38 -8.04 -1.93
CA PHE A 96 -7.10 -8.63 -1.56
C PHE A 96 -6.18 -8.90 -2.76
N VAL A 97 -6.76 -9.19 -3.93
CA VAL A 97 -5.98 -9.50 -5.15
C VAL A 97 -5.23 -8.26 -5.63
N ASP A 98 -5.92 -7.13 -5.77
CA ASP A 98 -5.29 -5.87 -6.14
C ASP A 98 -4.31 -5.41 -5.06
N ALA A 99 -4.69 -5.51 -3.78
CA ALA A 99 -3.79 -5.13 -2.68
C ALA A 99 -2.49 -5.94 -2.69
N LYS A 100 -2.57 -7.27 -2.86
CA LYS A 100 -1.40 -8.15 -2.90
C LYS A 100 -0.54 -7.89 -4.14
N SER A 101 -1.13 -7.78 -5.32
CA SER A 101 -0.39 -7.52 -6.56
C SER A 101 0.39 -6.21 -6.49
N LEU A 102 -0.24 -5.18 -5.91
CA LEU A 102 0.37 -3.87 -5.74
C LEU A 102 1.49 -3.91 -4.69
N LEU A 103 1.29 -4.60 -3.56
CA LEU A 103 2.36 -4.86 -2.58
C LEU A 103 3.55 -5.58 -3.21
N ILE A 104 3.33 -6.65 -3.99
CA ILE A 104 4.39 -7.39 -4.66
C ILE A 104 5.21 -6.46 -5.57
N LYS A 105 4.54 -5.62 -6.37
CA LYS A 105 5.21 -4.66 -7.27
C LYS A 105 6.14 -3.72 -6.50
N PHE A 106 5.69 -3.17 -5.37
CA PHE A 106 6.49 -2.25 -4.56
C PHE A 106 7.60 -2.96 -3.77
N LEU A 107 7.33 -4.15 -3.23
CA LEU A 107 8.34 -4.95 -2.52
C LEU A 107 9.44 -5.46 -3.44
N ALA A 108 9.14 -5.70 -4.73
CA ALA A 108 10.14 -6.06 -5.72
C ALA A 108 11.17 -4.94 -5.95
N ILE A 109 10.73 -3.69 -5.92
CA ILE A 109 11.58 -2.49 -6.12
C ILE A 109 12.11 -1.87 -4.81
N ASP A 110 11.73 -2.41 -3.63
CA ASP A 110 12.13 -1.91 -2.31
C ASP A 110 13.57 -2.34 -1.96
N THR A 111 14.55 -1.79 -2.69
CA THR A 111 15.98 -2.11 -2.52
C THR A 111 16.51 -1.65 -1.15
N ARG A 112 15.98 -0.56 -0.62
CA ARG A 112 16.39 0.05 0.66
C ARG A 112 15.68 -0.53 1.88
N ARG A 113 14.73 -1.46 1.68
CA ARG A 113 13.86 -2.03 2.72
C ARG A 113 13.07 -0.98 3.48
N ASP A 114 12.76 0.14 2.84
CA ASP A 114 12.07 1.26 3.46
C ASP A 114 10.59 0.91 3.68
N LEU A 115 9.93 0.26 2.70
CA LEU A 115 8.58 -0.27 2.88
C LEU A 115 8.57 -1.38 3.92
N HIS A 116 9.57 -2.26 3.91
CA HIS A 116 9.72 -3.29 4.95
C HIS A 116 9.79 -2.70 6.36
N ARG A 117 10.62 -1.67 6.58
CA ARG A 117 10.72 -0.97 7.88
C ARG A 117 9.40 -0.34 8.29
N LEU A 118 8.65 0.24 7.35
CA LEU A 118 7.32 0.79 7.62
C LEU A 118 6.33 -0.29 8.08
N LEU A 119 6.40 -1.49 7.49
CA LEU A 119 5.57 -2.64 7.88
C LEU A 119 5.95 -3.23 9.25
N LEU A 120 7.24 -3.19 9.62
CA LEU A 120 7.72 -3.64 10.94
C LEU A 120 7.27 -2.72 12.09
N HIS A 121 6.98 -1.45 11.79
CA HIS A 121 6.59 -0.42 12.76
C HIS A 121 5.28 0.30 12.37
N PRO A 122 4.13 -0.40 12.38
CA PRO A 122 2.84 0.16 11.95
C PRO A 122 2.37 1.37 12.76
N ALA A 123 2.73 1.43 14.05
CA ALA A 123 2.24 2.46 14.97
C ALA A 123 2.56 3.90 14.52
N ASN A 124 3.62 4.09 13.73
CA ASN A 124 4.07 5.42 13.27
C ASN A 124 3.61 5.78 11.86
N SER A 125 3.06 4.82 11.10
CA SER A 125 2.89 4.93 9.64
C SER A 125 1.57 4.39 9.09
N LEU A 126 0.84 3.58 9.87
CA LEU A 126 -0.36 2.87 9.46
C LEU A 126 -1.59 3.32 10.25
N PRO A 127 -2.82 3.04 9.77
CA PRO A 127 -4.04 3.48 10.43
C PRO A 127 -4.09 2.98 11.87
N ARG A 128 -4.60 3.82 12.78
CA ARG A 128 -4.81 3.51 14.20
C ARG A 128 -5.75 2.32 14.47
N HIS A 129 -6.28 1.69 13.42
CA HIS A 129 -7.19 0.56 13.50
C HIS A 129 -6.41 -0.76 13.45
N PHE A 130 -6.34 -1.42 14.61
CA PHE A 130 -5.64 -2.69 14.83
C PHE A 130 -6.04 -3.79 13.83
N SER A 131 -7.31 -3.87 13.45
CA SER A 131 -7.83 -4.84 12.47
C SER A 131 -7.24 -4.62 11.06
N LYS A 132 -7.09 -3.37 10.63
CA LYS A 132 -6.54 -3.03 9.30
C LYS A 132 -5.04 -3.32 9.25
N ALA A 133 -4.32 -3.04 10.33
CA ALA A 133 -2.91 -3.38 10.46
C ALA A 133 -2.70 -4.90 10.34
N ARG A 134 -3.50 -5.71 11.06
CA ARG A 134 -3.44 -7.19 10.96
C ARG A 134 -3.58 -7.67 9.51
N VAL A 135 -4.63 -7.25 8.83
CA VAL A 135 -4.94 -7.69 7.46
C VAL A 135 -3.84 -7.27 6.47
N LEU A 136 -3.28 -6.08 6.64
CA LEU A 136 -2.16 -5.62 5.83
C LEU A 136 -0.91 -6.48 6.04
N LEU A 137 -0.57 -6.81 7.29
CA LEU A 137 0.61 -7.63 7.61
C LEU A 137 0.44 -9.08 7.14
N ASP A 138 -0.76 -9.66 7.29
CA ASP A 138 -1.11 -10.96 6.69
C ASP A 138 -0.89 -10.94 5.16
N THR A 139 -1.36 -9.88 4.49
CA THR A 139 -1.18 -9.71 3.04
C THR A 139 0.30 -9.54 2.67
N ALA A 140 1.07 -8.79 3.46
CA ALA A 140 2.50 -8.57 3.25
C ALA A 140 3.31 -9.85 3.39
N ILE A 141 3.00 -10.70 4.38
CA ILE A 141 3.61 -12.04 4.53
C ILE A 141 3.40 -12.86 3.25
N GLY A 142 2.15 -12.92 2.76
CA GLY A 142 1.84 -13.63 1.52
C GLY A 142 2.55 -13.05 0.29
N ALA A 143 2.80 -11.74 0.25
CA ALA A 143 3.55 -11.08 -0.82
C ALA A 143 5.05 -11.41 -0.76
N TYR A 144 5.67 -11.37 0.42
CA TYR A 144 7.08 -11.76 0.59
C TYR A 144 7.33 -13.23 0.25
N VAL A 145 6.43 -14.12 0.67
CA VAL A 145 6.50 -15.54 0.32
C VAL A 145 6.42 -15.73 -1.20
N GLN A 146 5.51 -15.03 -1.88
CA GLN A 146 5.38 -15.11 -3.34
C GLN A 146 6.62 -14.54 -4.07
N LEU A 147 7.33 -13.59 -3.47
CA LEU A 147 8.59 -13.06 -3.97
C LEU A 147 9.80 -13.97 -3.67
N GLY A 148 9.61 -15.13 -3.05
CA GLY A 148 10.71 -16.02 -2.66
C GLY A 148 11.56 -15.47 -1.51
N ARG A 149 11.00 -14.57 -0.68
CA ARG A 149 11.71 -13.92 0.45
C ARG A 149 11.07 -14.27 1.81
N PRO A 150 10.96 -15.56 2.19
CA PRO A 150 10.26 -15.94 3.42
C PRO A 150 10.96 -15.49 4.71
N HIS A 151 12.27 -15.23 4.68
CA HIS A 151 12.99 -14.64 5.83
C HIS A 151 12.42 -13.25 6.22
N LEU A 152 12.12 -12.39 5.24
CA LEU A 152 11.45 -11.11 5.50
C LEU A 152 10.00 -11.31 5.99
N ALA A 153 9.33 -12.35 5.50
CA ALA A 153 8.00 -12.71 5.96
C ALA A 153 8.01 -13.13 7.44
N VAL A 154 9.04 -13.84 7.89
CA VAL A 154 9.27 -14.18 9.32
C VAL A 154 9.45 -12.93 10.16
N GLU A 155 10.20 -11.92 9.69
CA GLU A 155 10.37 -10.65 10.41
C GLU A 155 9.01 -9.94 10.61
N ILE A 156 8.16 -9.91 9.58
CA ILE A 156 6.80 -9.38 9.70
C ILE A 156 5.95 -10.20 10.70
N PHE A 157 6.03 -11.53 10.65
CA PHE A 157 5.31 -12.39 11.59
C PHE A 157 5.73 -12.14 13.04
N LYS A 158 7.05 -12.00 13.29
CA LYS A 158 7.58 -11.64 14.62
C LYS A 158 7.08 -10.27 15.06
N ALA A 159 7.01 -9.30 14.14
CA ALA A 159 6.43 -7.99 14.43
C ALA A 159 4.94 -8.09 14.80
N MET A 160 4.16 -8.95 14.13
CA MET A 160 2.76 -9.21 14.49
C MET A 160 2.64 -9.76 15.92
N LYS A 161 3.47 -10.75 16.31
CA LYS A 161 3.53 -11.27 17.69
C LYS A 161 3.82 -10.16 18.70
N ARG A 162 4.86 -9.34 18.45
CA ARG A 162 5.24 -8.20 19.31
C ARG A 162 4.10 -7.18 19.46
N LEU A 163 3.34 -6.96 18.39
CA LEU A 163 2.19 -6.06 18.36
C LEU A 163 0.90 -6.72 18.85
N GLN A 164 0.93 -7.96 19.36
CA GLN A 164 -0.25 -8.74 19.77
C GLN A 164 -1.31 -8.89 18.65
N LEU A 165 -0.88 -8.81 17.39
CA LEU A 165 -1.71 -9.08 16.22
C LEU A 165 -1.63 -10.57 15.92
N ARG A 166 -2.74 -11.29 16.04
CA ARG A 166 -2.79 -12.73 15.72
C ARG A 166 -2.78 -12.92 14.19
N PRO A 167 -1.74 -13.56 13.60
CA PRO A 167 -1.77 -13.95 12.20
C PRO A 167 -2.91 -14.94 11.95
N ASN A 168 -3.48 -14.94 10.75
CA ASN A 168 -4.52 -15.91 10.42
C ASN A 168 -3.92 -17.28 10.04
N LEU A 169 -4.74 -18.34 10.07
CA LEU A 169 -4.30 -19.71 9.80
C LEU A 169 -3.68 -19.86 8.39
N LEU A 170 -4.25 -19.19 7.39
CA LEU A 170 -3.72 -19.20 6.02
C LEU A 170 -2.31 -18.58 5.99
N THR A 171 -2.07 -17.48 6.70
CA THR A 171 -0.76 -16.84 6.85
C THR A 171 0.25 -17.80 7.47
N CYS A 172 -0.12 -18.47 8.56
CA CYS A 172 0.72 -19.47 9.23
C CYS A 172 1.10 -20.61 8.29
N ASN A 173 0.12 -21.21 7.61
CA ASN A 173 0.33 -22.31 6.68
C ASN A 173 1.17 -21.88 5.46
N THR A 174 0.93 -20.67 4.95
CA THR A 174 1.71 -20.11 3.83
C THR A 174 3.17 -19.94 4.22
N LEU A 175 3.44 -19.41 5.42
CA LEU A 175 4.78 -19.20 5.92
C LEU A 175 5.51 -20.54 6.18
N LEU A 176 4.87 -21.49 6.87
CA LEU A 176 5.43 -22.82 7.10
C LEU A 176 5.81 -23.52 5.80
N ASN A 177 4.89 -23.57 4.83
CA ASN A 177 5.14 -24.17 3.52
C ASN A 177 6.31 -23.49 2.79
N SER A 178 6.45 -22.17 2.93
CA SER A 178 7.54 -21.42 2.31
C SER A 178 8.90 -21.69 2.96
N LEU A 179 8.96 -21.88 4.28
CA LEU A 179 10.20 -22.15 5.01
C LEU A 179 10.74 -23.55 4.69
N VAL A 180 9.86 -24.51 4.42
CA VAL A 180 10.25 -25.84 3.92
C VAL A 180 10.81 -25.75 2.50
N LYS A 181 10.20 -24.93 1.62
CA LYS A 181 10.61 -24.78 0.21
C LYS A 181 11.90 -23.96 0.04
N TYR A 182 12.12 -22.98 0.91
CA TYR A 182 13.29 -22.09 0.89
C TYR A 182 14.00 -22.19 2.24
N PRO A 183 14.73 -23.31 2.48
CA PRO A 183 15.42 -23.50 3.75
C PRO A 183 16.43 -22.37 3.95
N CYS A 184 16.12 -21.49 4.91
CA CYS A 184 17.08 -20.54 5.45
C CYS A 184 18.06 -21.31 6.35
N SER A 185 19.19 -20.72 6.72
CA SER A 185 20.08 -21.29 7.74
C SER A 185 19.27 -21.52 9.03
N ASN A 186 18.89 -22.77 9.30
CA ASN A 186 18.14 -23.23 10.48
C ASN A 186 16.59 -23.09 10.46
N PRO A 187 15.87 -23.81 9.57
CA PRO A 187 14.41 -23.74 9.48
C PRO A 187 13.70 -24.30 10.72
N VAL A 188 14.30 -25.27 11.42
CA VAL A 188 13.72 -25.88 12.63
C VAL A 188 13.67 -24.90 13.80
N LEU A 189 14.73 -24.11 14.02
CA LEU A 189 14.73 -23.07 15.04
C LEU A 189 13.69 -21.99 14.74
N ILE A 190 13.59 -21.56 13.48
CA ILE A 190 12.59 -20.58 13.05
C ILE A 190 11.17 -21.10 13.31
N CYS A 191 10.88 -22.36 12.96
CA CYS A 191 9.56 -22.95 13.23
C CYS A 191 9.23 -22.98 14.73
N ARG A 192 10.20 -23.30 15.61
CA ARG A 192 10.03 -23.26 17.08
C ARG A 192 9.81 -21.86 17.64
N GLU A 193 10.33 -20.81 17.02
CA GLU A 193 10.09 -19.43 17.45
C GLU A 193 8.71 -18.91 16.99
N LEU A 194 8.17 -19.47 15.91
CA LEU A 194 6.93 -19.02 15.29
C LEU A 194 5.68 -19.61 15.96
N PHE A 195 5.73 -20.86 16.43
CA PHE A 195 4.60 -21.59 17.01
C PHE A 195 4.97 -22.19 18.38
#